data_AF-A0A3B0YUN6-F1
#
_entry.id   AF-A0A3B0YUN6-F1
#
_cell.length_a   1.000
_cell.length_b   1.000
_cell.length_c   1.000
_cell.angle_alpha   90.00
_cell.angle_beta   90.00
_cell.angle_gamma   90.00
#
_symmetry.space_group_name_H-M   'P 1'
#
loop_
_entity.id
_entity.type
_entity.pdbx_description
1 polymer ?
#
loop_
_entity_poly.entity_id
_entity_poly.type
_entity_poly.pdbx_seq_one_letter_code
_entity_poly.pdbx_strand_id
1 'polypeptide(L)'
;RYNTSAQRFRRTASRDFELHGETIRAGDKVMNCYGAANRDERQFPDPDTYDIDRRPKQHLGMGTGKHVCIGAPFARMLVRTAMSAFHERIPEYHRIADQLDWIPSTTFRSPVALDLELP
;
A
#
# COMPACT_ATOMS: atom_id res chain seq x y z
N ARG A 1 3.99 3.07 -1.85
CA ARG A 1 4.24 3.67 -0.51
C ARG A 1 3.02 4.45 -0.05
N TYR A 2 2.72 5.61 -0.65
CA TYR A 2 1.73 6.58 -0.18
C TYR A 2 0.35 5.99 0.17
N ASN A 3 -0.30 5.29 -0.75
CA ASN A 3 -1.59 4.62 -0.49
C ASN A 3 -1.43 3.12 -0.78
N THR A 4 -1.06 2.34 0.23
CA THR A 4 -0.74 0.92 0.05
C THR A 4 -2.01 0.09 -0.14
N SER A 5 -2.13 -0.70 -1.20
CA SER A 5 -3.34 -1.50 -1.42
C SER A 5 -3.53 -2.55 -0.30
N ALA A 6 -2.55 -3.41 -0.07
CA ALA A 6 -2.60 -4.37 1.03
C ALA A 6 -2.10 -3.75 2.35
N GLN A 7 -3.03 -3.25 3.15
CA GLN A 7 -2.79 -2.46 4.35
C GLN A 7 -2.15 -3.25 5.49
N ARG A 8 -2.55 -4.51 5.67
CA ARG A 8 -2.07 -5.32 6.79
C ARG A 8 -2.22 -6.81 6.53
N PHE A 9 -1.29 -7.60 7.08
CA PHE A 9 -1.42 -9.06 7.13
C PHE A 9 -1.05 -9.59 8.50
N ARG A 10 -1.64 -10.72 8.86
CA ARG A 10 -1.41 -11.38 10.13
C ARG A 10 -0.25 -12.38 10.04
N ARG A 11 0.49 -12.53 11.14
CA ARG A 11 1.35 -13.66 11.44
C ARG A 11 0.95 -14.26 12.79
N THR A 12 1.35 -15.51 13.02
CA THR A 12 1.24 -16.14 14.34
C THR A 12 2.64 -16.31 14.90
N ALA A 13 2.87 -15.85 16.12
CA ALA A 13 4.13 -16.08 16.82
C ALA A 13 4.33 -17.58 17.06
N SER A 14 5.47 -18.12 16.64
CA SER A 14 5.78 -19.55 16.81
C SER A 14 6.46 -19.87 18.14
N ARG A 15 6.94 -18.85 18.84
CA ARG A 15 7.61 -18.89 20.14
C ARG A 15 7.48 -17.53 20.82
N ASP A 16 7.78 -17.47 22.10
CA ASP A 16 7.88 -16.21 22.84
C ASP A 16 9.07 -15.39 22.33
N PHE A 17 8.88 -14.06 22.22
CA PHE A 17 9.94 -13.10 21.90
C PHE A 17 9.56 -11.68 22.34
N GLU A 18 10.58 -10.85 22.56
CA GLU A 18 10.41 -9.42 22.85
C GLU A 18 10.44 -8.59 21.56
N LEU A 19 9.53 -7.62 21.45
CA LEU A 19 9.53 -6.62 20.38
C LEU A 19 9.12 -5.26 20.93
N HIS A 20 9.96 -4.25 20.75
CA HIS A 20 9.72 -2.88 21.26
C HIS A 20 9.42 -2.80 22.78
N GLY A 21 10.02 -3.70 23.57
CA GLY A 21 9.82 -3.76 25.02
C GLY A 21 8.58 -4.54 25.46
N GLU A 22 7.86 -5.15 24.52
CA GLU A 22 6.68 -5.96 24.79
C GLU A 22 6.93 -7.45 24.52
N THR A 23 6.46 -8.31 25.42
CA THR A 23 6.49 -9.76 25.25
C THR A 23 5.37 -10.23 24.33
N ILE A 24 5.71 -10.77 23.18
CA ILE A 24 4.78 -11.47 22.28
C ILE A 24 4.88 -12.98 22.57
N ARG A 25 3.75 -13.61 22.91
CA ARG A 25 3.70 -15.03 23.29
C ARG A 25 3.47 -15.94 22.11
N ALA A 26 3.95 -17.17 22.20
CA ALA A 26 3.65 -18.21 21.25
C ALA A 26 2.13 -18.35 21.06
N GLY A 27 1.66 -18.37 19.81
CA GLY A 27 0.24 -18.41 19.47
C GLY A 27 -0.39 -17.05 19.20
N ASP A 28 0.20 -15.95 19.67
CA ASP A 28 -0.32 -14.60 19.47
C ASP A 28 -0.42 -14.23 18.00
N LYS A 29 -1.44 -13.44 17.69
CA LYS A 29 -1.70 -12.92 16.35
C LYS A 29 -1.09 -11.54 16.21
N VAL A 30 0.00 -11.45 15.46
CA VAL A 30 0.71 -10.20 15.21
C VAL A 30 0.23 -9.62 13.88
N MET A 31 -0.32 -8.42 13.91
CA MET A 31 -0.73 -7.70 12.71
C MET A 31 0.41 -6.83 12.19
N ASN A 32 0.90 -7.14 10.99
CA ASN A 32 1.88 -6.33 10.31
C ASN A 32 1.16 -5.23 9.52
N CYS A 33 1.11 -4.01 10.06
CA CYS A 33 0.43 -2.86 9.47
C CYS A 33 1.30 -2.16 8.41
N TYR A 34 1.42 -2.73 7.21
CA TYR A 34 2.21 -2.17 6.11
C TYR A 34 1.81 -0.74 5.72
N GLY A 35 0.51 -0.41 5.78
CA GLY A 35 0.03 0.94 5.54
C GLY A 35 0.67 1.95 6.49
N ALA A 36 0.65 1.66 7.79
CA ALA A 36 1.28 2.48 8.82
C ALA A 36 2.81 2.53 8.64
N ALA A 37 3.47 1.40 8.41
CA ALA A 37 4.92 1.37 8.18
C ALA A 37 5.34 2.19 6.94
N ASN A 38 4.51 2.24 5.89
CA ASN A 38 4.77 3.07 4.70
C ASN A 38 4.50 4.57 4.92
N ARG A 39 3.91 4.92 6.06
CA ARG A 39 3.70 6.29 6.56
C ARG A 39 4.56 6.61 7.79
N ASP A 40 5.54 5.77 8.11
CA ASP A 40 6.40 5.96 9.27
C ASP A 40 7.44 7.06 9.00
N GLU A 41 7.35 8.16 9.76
CA GLU A 41 8.27 9.31 9.66
C GLU A 41 9.72 8.96 9.98
N ARG A 42 9.96 7.91 10.79
CA ARG A 42 11.31 7.41 11.10
C ARG A 42 12.02 6.86 9.86
N GLN A 43 11.26 6.44 8.85
CA GLN A 43 11.77 5.88 7.59
C GLN A 43 11.52 6.82 6.40
N PHE A 44 10.40 7.54 6.39
CA PHE A 44 9.97 8.38 5.28
C PHE A 44 9.64 9.79 5.81
N PRO A 45 10.55 10.78 5.69
CA PRO A 45 10.25 12.17 6.00
C PRO A 45 9.01 12.66 5.25
N ASP A 46 8.21 13.51 5.89
CA ASP A 46 6.92 14.01 5.38
C ASP A 46 6.07 12.87 4.77
N PRO A 47 5.75 11.81 5.53
CA PRO A 47 5.18 10.57 4.97
C PRO A 47 3.82 10.79 4.30
N ASP A 48 3.10 11.83 4.72
CA ASP A 48 1.76 12.20 4.26
C ASP A 48 1.75 13.12 3.04
N THR A 49 2.92 13.47 2.50
CA THR A 49 3.03 14.13 1.19
C THR A 49 3.08 13.10 0.07
N TYR A 50 2.21 13.26 -0.93
CA TYR A 50 2.31 12.53 -2.19
C TYR A 50 3.34 13.22 -3.08
N ASP A 51 4.56 12.68 -3.06
CA ASP A 51 5.67 13.10 -3.91
C ASP A 51 6.02 11.93 -4.85
N ILE A 52 5.79 12.13 -6.14
CA ILE A 52 6.03 11.12 -7.19
C ILE A 52 7.53 10.91 -7.46
N ASP A 53 8.37 11.91 -7.14
CA ASP A 53 9.81 11.91 -7.39
C ASP A 53 10.62 11.46 -6.16
N ARG A 54 9.99 11.21 -5.02
CA ARG A 54 10.61 10.69 -3.78
C ARG A 54 11.48 9.44 -3.96
N ARG A 55 11.23 8.61 -5.00
CA ARG A 55 11.88 7.29 -5.25
C ARG A 55 12.12 6.46 -3.97
N PRO A 56 11.08 6.17 -3.16
CA PRO A 56 11.25 5.56 -1.85
C PRO A 56 11.78 4.13 -1.94
N LYS A 57 12.81 3.82 -1.14
CA LYS A 57 13.34 2.46 -0.97
C LYS A 57 12.66 1.75 0.21
N GLN A 58 12.66 0.42 0.20
CA GLN A 58 12.20 -0.43 1.31
C GLN A 58 10.73 -0.26 1.75
N HIS A 59 9.86 0.33 0.93
CA HIS A 59 8.43 0.36 1.23
C HIS A 59 7.84 -1.07 1.23
N LEU A 60 6.95 -1.36 2.18
CA LEU A 60 6.35 -2.69 2.39
C LEU A 60 5.11 -2.97 1.55
N GLY A 61 4.87 -2.16 0.52
CA GLY A 61 3.67 -2.25 -0.32
C GLY A 61 3.52 -3.57 -1.08
N MET A 62 4.60 -4.32 -1.24
CA MET A 62 4.63 -5.67 -1.83
C MET A 62 5.03 -6.74 -0.80
N GLY A 63 4.99 -6.43 0.50
CA GLY A 63 5.56 -7.26 1.56
C GLY A 63 7.09 -7.34 1.50
N THR A 64 7.65 -8.26 2.27
CA THR A 64 9.10 -8.53 2.32
C THR A 64 9.37 -9.97 2.76
N GLY A 65 10.62 -10.41 2.64
CA GLY A 65 11.08 -11.74 3.06
C GLY A 65 10.51 -12.88 2.21
N LYS A 66 10.34 -14.06 2.83
CA LYS A 66 9.90 -15.30 2.16
C LYS A 66 8.52 -15.21 1.49
N HIS A 67 7.69 -14.26 1.93
CA HIS A 67 6.35 -14.02 1.40
C HIS A 67 6.24 -12.64 0.71
N VAL A 68 7.36 -12.16 0.14
CA VAL A 68 7.29 -11.03 -0.78
C VAL A 68 6.37 -11.37 -1.95
N CYS A 69 5.59 -10.40 -2.43
CA CYS A 69 4.61 -10.59 -3.48
C CYS A 69 5.30 -11.12 -4.75
N ILE A 70 4.98 -12.36 -5.11
CA ILE A 70 5.49 -13.01 -6.33
C ILE A 70 5.10 -12.23 -7.60
N GLY A 71 3.93 -11.57 -7.57
CA GLY A 71 3.43 -10.74 -8.65
C GLY A 71 4.04 -9.34 -8.70
N ALA A 72 4.97 -8.96 -7.80
CA ALA A 72 5.48 -7.59 -7.73
C ALA A 72 6.13 -7.09 -9.04
N PRO A 73 6.91 -7.89 -9.80
CA PRO A 73 7.42 -7.48 -11.11
C PRO A 73 6.29 -7.28 -12.13
N PHE A 74 5.35 -8.23 -12.19
CA PHE A 74 4.21 -8.18 -13.09
C PHE A 74 3.30 -6.98 -12.81
N ALA A 75 2.93 -6.74 -11.55
CA ALA A 75 2.10 -5.61 -11.14
C ALA A 75 2.73 -4.26 -11.51
N ARG A 76 4.06 -4.12 -11.38
CA ARG A 76 4.76 -2.89 -11.79
C ARG A 76 4.71 -2.68 -13.30
N MET A 77 4.94 -3.75 -14.07
CA MET A 77 4.81 -3.71 -15.53
C MET A 77 3.37 -3.35 -15.93
N LEU A 78 2.39 -4.08 -15.38
CA LEU A 78 0.97 -3.89 -15.69
C LEU A 78 0.51 -2.46 -15.41
N VAL A 79 0.81 -1.91 -14.23
CA VAL A 79 0.40 -0.53 -13.89
C VAL A 79 1.07 0.48 -14.81
N ARG A 80 2.36 0.30 -15.14
CA ARG A 80 3.05 1.17 -16.10
C ARG A 80 2.36 1.13 -17.46
N THR A 81 2.14 -0.05 -18.02
CA THR A 81 1.54 -0.21 -19.34
C THR A 81 0.11 0.32 -19.38
N ALA A 82 -0.72 -0.01 -18.38
CA ALA A 82 -2.10 0.42 -18.31
C ALA A 82 -2.22 1.94 -18.18
N MET A 83 -1.44 2.57 -17.30
CA MET A 83 -1.48 4.02 -17.12
C MET A 83 -0.92 4.77 -18.34
N SER A 84 0.15 4.27 -18.96
CA SER A 84 0.65 4.83 -20.22
C SER A 84 -0.39 4.79 -21.33
N ALA A 85 -1.04 3.64 -21.55
CA ALA A 85 -2.08 3.50 -22.57
C ALA A 85 -3.33 4.34 -22.25
N PHE A 86 -3.68 4.47 -20.96
CA PHE A 86 -4.78 5.33 -20.52
C PHE A 86 -4.49 6.79 -20.82
N HIS A 87 -3.32 7.31 -20.45
CA HIS A 87 -2.94 8.71 -20.69
C HIS A 87 -2.69 9.06 -22.16
N GLU A 88 -2.28 8.10 -22.98
CA GLU A 88 -2.16 8.30 -24.43
C GLU A 88 -3.52 8.54 -25.09
N ARG A 89 -4.57 7.87 -24.59
CA ARG A 89 -5.93 7.94 -25.14
C ARG A 89 -6.80 9.00 -24.47
N ILE A 90 -6.57 9.25 -23.18
CA ILE A 90 -7.34 10.13 -22.31
C ILE A 90 -6.34 11.04 -21.59
N PRO A 91 -5.82 12.08 -22.27
CA PRO A 91 -4.78 12.94 -21.72
C PRO A 91 -5.30 13.91 -20.66
N GLU A 92 -6.58 14.27 -20.74
CA GLU A 92 -7.24 15.21 -19.85
C GLU A 92 -8.48 14.57 -19.24
N TYR A 93 -8.57 14.63 -17.92
CA TYR A 93 -9.67 14.09 -17.14
C TYR A 93 -9.67 14.71 -15.74
N HIS A 94 -10.84 14.78 -15.12
CA HIS A 94 -11.01 15.24 -13.75
C HIS A 94 -11.83 14.23 -12.97
N ARG A 95 -11.54 14.08 -11.68
CA ARG A 95 -12.36 13.25 -10.79
C ARG A 95 -13.61 14.01 -10.41
N ILE A 96 -14.77 13.36 -10.49
CA ILE A 96 -16.07 13.97 -10.18
C ILE A 96 -16.24 14.22 -8.68
N ALA A 97 -15.84 13.25 -7.84
CA ALA A 97 -16.07 13.29 -6.40
C ALA A 97 -14.80 13.59 -5.61
N ASP A 98 -14.84 14.55 -4.69
CA ASP A 98 -13.70 14.86 -3.82
C ASP A 98 -13.41 13.75 -2.80
N GLN A 99 -14.48 13.19 -2.25
CA GLN A 99 -14.44 12.03 -1.36
C GLN A 99 -14.76 10.76 -2.15
N LEU A 100 -14.03 9.70 -1.83
CA LEU A 100 -14.22 8.40 -2.45
C LEU A 100 -14.84 7.45 -1.44
N ASP A 101 -15.83 6.69 -1.89
CA ASP A 101 -16.30 5.53 -1.16
C ASP A 101 -15.22 4.45 -1.23
N TRP A 102 -14.81 3.96 -0.07
CA TRP A 102 -13.81 2.90 0.05
C TRP A 102 -14.50 1.57 0.27
N ILE A 103 -13.93 0.50 -0.27
CA ILE A 103 -14.39 -0.85 0.05
C ILE A 103 -14.34 -1.06 1.58
N PRO A 104 -15.32 -1.74 2.19
CA PRO A 104 -15.36 -1.97 3.65
C PRO A 104 -14.40 -3.10 4.04
N SER A 105 -13.11 -2.94 3.70
CA SER A 105 -12.04 -3.88 3.99
C SER A 105 -10.99 -3.23 4.86
N THR A 106 -10.60 -3.97 5.90
CA THR A 106 -9.51 -3.57 6.78
C THR A 106 -8.16 -4.08 6.29
N THR A 107 -8.14 -4.97 5.28
CA THR A 107 -6.91 -5.56 4.70
C THR A 107 -6.55 -4.90 3.39
N PHE A 108 -7.54 -4.58 2.56
CA PHE A 108 -7.33 -3.97 1.26
C PHE A 108 -7.92 -2.56 1.23
N ARG A 109 -7.18 -1.63 0.64
CA ARG A 109 -7.62 -0.25 0.43
C ARG A 109 -7.75 0.00 -1.06
N SER A 110 -8.98 0.21 -1.50
CA SER A 110 -9.36 0.57 -2.86
C SER A 110 -10.63 1.41 -2.81
N PRO A 111 -10.78 2.43 -3.67
CA PRO A 111 -12.10 3.00 -3.89
C PRO A 111 -13.02 1.92 -4.49
N VAL A 112 -14.33 2.04 -4.25
CA VAL A 112 -15.37 1.21 -4.87
C VAL A 112 -15.46 1.54 -6.37
N ALA A 113 -15.43 2.83 -6.69
CA ALA A 113 -15.38 3.38 -8.03
C ALA A 113 -14.53 4.67 -8.03
N LEU A 114 -14.02 5.03 -9.21
CA LEU A 114 -13.36 6.31 -9.44
C LEU A 114 -13.94 6.90 -10.72
N ASP A 115 -15.00 7.67 -10.57
CA ASP A 115 -15.67 8.29 -11.71
C ASP A 115 -14.88 9.52 -12.18
N LEU A 116 -14.68 9.56 -13.49
CA LEU A 116 -13.91 10.59 -14.18
C LEU A 116 -14.82 11.29 -15.19
N GLU A 117 -14.70 12.60 -15.23
CA GLU A 117 -15.26 13.46 -16.28
C GLU A 117 -14.16 13.74 -17.31
N LEU A 118 -14.54 13.63 -18.58
CA LEU A 118 -13.71 14.03 -19.72
C LEU A 118 -14.17 15.43 -20.17
N PRO A 119 -13.26 16.26 -20.71
CA PRO A 119 -13.63 17.56 -21.27
C PRO A 119 -14.64 17.46 -22.42
#